data_AF-A0A3M1P2W4-F1
#
_entry.id   AF-A0A3M1P2W4-F1
#
_cell.length_a   1.000
_cell.length_b   1.000
_cell.length_c   1.000
_cell.angle_alpha   90.00
_cell.angle_beta   90.00
_cell.angle_gamma   90.00
#
_symmetry.space_group_name_H-M   'P 1'
#
loop_
_entity.id
_entity.type
_entity.pdbx_description
1 polymer ?
#
loop_
_entity_poly.entity_id
_entity_poly.type
_entity_poly.pdbx_seq_one_letter_code
_entity_poly.pdbx_strand_id
1 'polypeptide(L)'
;LGGLTLVLNVYALAAVTSRLLTFGLTPNRVAVVGWNCATLLIMAGVGLRLVRARRAPWLDVFRTSIGRYAPLAALWALALLLLLPWLPPPTP
;
A
#
# COMPACT_ATOMS: atom_id res chain seq x y z
N LEU A 1 1.78 14.85 -11.74
CA LEU A 1 1.76 13.37 -11.75
C LEU A 1 1.71 12.77 -10.35
N GLY A 2 2.70 12.95 -9.47
CA GLY A 2 2.73 12.30 -8.14
C GLY A 2 1.49 12.53 -7.25
N GLY A 3 0.95 13.75 -7.22
CA GLY A 3 -0.28 14.04 -6.47
C GLY A 3 -1.51 13.30 -7.01
N LEU A 4 -1.63 13.18 -8.34
CA LEU A 4 -2.71 12.42 -8.98
C LEU A 4 -2.61 10.93 -8.64
N THR A 5 -1.40 10.38 -8.64
CA THR A 5 -1.15 8.97 -8.28
C THR A 5 -1.49 8.67 -6.82
N LEU A 6 -1.27 9.64 -5.92
CA LEU A 6 -1.69 9.53 -4.52
C LEU A 6 -3.21 9.49 -4.40
N VAL A 7 -3.91 10.42 -5.08
CA VAL A 7 -5.38 10.47 -5.09
C VAL A 7 -5.97 9.18 -5.66
N LEU A 8 -5.39 8.66 -6.75
CA LEU A 8 -5.81 7.38 -7.35
C LEU A 8 -5.58 6.19 -6.41
N ASN A 9 -4.48 6.15 -5.66
CA ASN A 9 -4.26 5.10 -4.65
C ASN A 9 -5.29 5.17 -3.52
N VAL A 10 -5.60 6.36 -3.01
CA VAL A 10 -6.64 6.54 -1.99
C VAL A 10 -8.00 6.10 -2.52
N TYR A 11 -8.34 6.50 -3.75
CA TYR A 11 -9.59 6.10 -4.40
C TYR A 11 -9.66 4.58 -4.59
N ALA A 12 -8.59 3.95 -5.08
CA ALA A 12 -8.51 2.51 -5.24
C ALA A 12 -8.68 1.77 -3.91
N LEU A 13 -8.03 2.27 -2.84
CA LEU A 13 -8.19 1.73 -1.50
C LEU A 13 -9.64 1.84 -1.01
N ALA A 14 -10.28 3.00 -1.19
CA ALA A 14 -11.68 3.20 -0.82
C ALA A 14 -12.62 2.27 -1.60
N ALA A 15 -12.40 2.10 -2.91
CA ALA A 15 -13.21 1.25 -3.78
C ALA A 15 -13.08 -0.25 -3.45
N VAL A 16 -11.88 -0.71 -3.11
CA VAL A 16 -11.67 -2.12 -2.73
C VAL A 16 -12.20 -2.38 -1.31
N THR A 17 -12.04 -1.42 -0.40
CA THR A 17 -12.57 -1.52 0.97
C THR A 17 -14.10 -1.56 0.97
N SER A 18 -14.76 -0.71 0.17
CA SER A 18 -16.22 -0.75 0.04
C SER A 18 -16.69 -2.10 -0.51
N ARG A 19 -16.02 -2.65 -1.52
CA ARG A 19 -16.32 -4.00 -2.03
C ARG A 19 -16.09 -5.09 -0.98
N LEU A 20 -15.07 -4.99 -0.14
CA LEU A 20 -14.81 -5.95 0.94
C LEU A 20 -15.95 -5.95 1.97
N LEU A 21 -16.43 -4.77 2.35
CA LEU A 21 -17.53 -4.62 3.31
C LEU A 21 -18.87 -5.07 2.73
N THR A 22 -19.13 -4.79 1.44
CA THR A 22 -20.40 -5.12 0.80
C THR A 22 -20.53 -6.60 0.40
N PHE A 23 -19.44 -7.22 -0.08
CA PHE A 23 -19.49 -8.56 -0.68
C PHE A 23 -18.78 -9.64 0.16
N GLY A 24 -18.39 -9.32 1.40
CA GLY A 24 -17.73 -10.24 2.31
C GLY A 24 -16.20 -10.31 2.18
N LEU A 25 -15.59 -10.83 3.25
CA LEU A 25 -14.15 -11.06 3.37
C LEU A 25 -13.71 -12.21 2.48
N THR A 26 -12.99 -11.92 1.39
CA THR A 26 -12.34 -12.96 0.57
C THR A 26 -10.82 -12.76 0.56
N PRO A 27 -10.03 -13.84 0.44
CA PRO A 27 -8.57 -13.76 0.44
C PRO A 27 -8.03 -12.77 -0.59
N ASN A 28 -8.62 -12.76 -1.79
CA ASN A 28 -8.23 -11.85 -2.87
C ASN A 28 -8.47 -10.38 -2.49
N ARG A 29 -9.65 -10.04 -1.95
CA ARG A 29 -9.95 -8.64 -1.61
C ARG A 29 -9.09 -8.15 -0.45
N VAL A 30 -8.83 -9.00 0.56
CA VAL A 30 -7.91 -8.66 1.67
C VAL A 30 -6.50 -8.41 1.15
N ALA A 31 -6.00 -9.26 0.24
CA ALA A 31 -4.70 -9.07 -0.41
C ALA A 31 -4.60 -7.72 -1.14
N VAL A 32 -5.64 -7.38 -1.91
CA VAL A 32 -5.69 -6.13 -2.66
C VAL A 32 -5.79 -4.92 -1.73
N VAL A 33 -6.58 -4.97 -0.66
CA VAL A 33 -6.68 -3.86 0.32
C VAL A 33 -5.33 -3.57 0.94
N GLY A 34 -4.65 -4.57 1.52
CA GLY A 34 -3.39 -4.29 2.20
C GLY A 34 -2.25 -3.94 1.25
N TRP A 35 -2.27 -4.43 0.00
CA TRP A 35 -1.32 -3.98 -1.02
C TRP A 35 -1.51 -2.51 -1.39
N ASN A 36 -2.77 -2.06 -1.53
CA ASN A 36 -3.08 -0.65 -1.75
C ASN A 36 -2.68 0.21 -0.54
N CYS A 37 -2.92 -0.26 0.70
CA CYS A 37 -2.42 0.41 1.91
C CYS A 37 -0.89 0.54 1.92
N ALA A 38 -0.17 -0.54 1.63
CA ALA A 38 1.29 -0.54 1.59
C ALA A 38 1.82 0.42 0.53
N THR A 39 1.24 0.39 -0.67
CA THR A 39 1.61 1.28 -1.78
C THR A 39 1.36 2.75 -1.43
N LEU A 40 0.22 3.05 -0.80
CA LEU A 40 -0.11 4.40 -0.34
C LEU A 40 0.89 4.89 0.71
N LEU A 41 1.26 4.05 1.68
CA LEU A 41 2.25 4.39 2.70
C LEU A 41 3.64 4.63 2.10
N ILE A 42 4.07 3.79 1.16
CA ILE A 42 5.34 3.97 0.43
C ILE A 42 5.31 5.30 -0.34
N MET A 43 4.27 5.56 -1.13
CA MET A 43 4.17 6.80 -1.92
C MET A 43 4.10 8.05 -1.04
N ALA A 44 3.24 8.05 -0.01
CA ALA A 44 3.12 9.16 0.91
C ALA A 44 4.44 9.41 1.66
N GLY A 45 5.06 8.35 2.15
CA GLY A 45 6.32 8.42 2.90
C GLY A 45 7.49 8.92 2.07
N VAL A 46 7.64 8.44 0.84
CA VAL A 46 8.67 8.91 -0.10
C VAL A 46 8.38 10.36 -0.51
N GLY A 47 7.13 10.66 -0.88
CA GLY A 47 6.72 12.00 -1.30
C GLY A 47 6.94 13.06 -0.22
N LEU A 48 6.55 12.79 1.02
CA LEU A 48 6.77 13.69 2.15
C LEU A 48 8.26 13.94 2.41
N ARG A 49 9.11 12.92 2.28
CA ARG A 49 10.56 13.08 2.46
C ARG A 49 11.18 13.90 1.35
N LEU A 50 10.72 13.71 0.10
CA LEU A 50 11.17 14.49 -1.04
C LEU A 50 10.76 15.97 -0.94
N VAL A 51 9.53 16.25 -0.51
CA VAL A 51 9.04 17.63 -0.29
C VAL A 51 9.78 18.32 0.86
N ARG A 52 10.07 17.59 1.95
CA ARG A 52 10.82 18.13 3.10
C ARG A 52 12.30 18.36 2.79
N ALA A 53 12.88 17.56 1.91
CA ALA A 53 14.29 17.63 1.55
C ALA A 53 14.71 18.96 0.91
N ARG A 54 13.79 19.70 0.27
CA ARG A 54 13.93 21.02 -0.38
C ARG A 54 15.21 21.24 -1.21
N ARG A 55 16.39 21.33 -0.57
CA ARG A 55 17.72 21.55 -1.18
C ARG A 55 18.64 20.31 -1.21
N ALA A 56 18.28 19.22 -0.53
CA ALA A 56 19.08 18.00 -0.57
C ALA A 56 19.00 17.32 -1.94
N PRO A 57 20.05 16.61 -2.38
CA PRO A 57 20.04 15.85 -3.63
C PRO A 57 18.87 14.87 -3.63
N TRP A 58 17.89 15.13 -4.50
CA TRP A 58 16.63 14.40 -4.56
C TRP A 58 16.84 12.90 -4.77
N LEU A 59 17.91 12.52 -5.49
CA LEU A 59 18.24 11.13 -5.79
C LEU A 59 18.65 10.36 -4.53
N ASP A 60 19.46 10.96 -3.66
CA ASP A 60 19.90 10.32 -2.41
C ASP A 60 18.73 10.18 -1.43
N VAL A 61 17.88 11.21 -1.34
CA VAL A 61 16.66 11.17 -0.52
C VAL A 61 15.70 10.11 -1.04
N PHE A 62 15.56 9.97 -2.36
CA PHE A 62 14.73 8.94 -2.98
C PHE A 62 15.29 7.54 -2.71
N ARG A 63 16.58 7.31 -2.95
CA ARG A 63 17.24 6.01 -2.76
C ARG A 63 17.15 5.53 -1.31
N THR A 64 17.45 6.42 -0.35
CA THR A 64 17.32 6.12 1.07
C THR A 64 15.87 5.92 1.52
N SER A 65 14.91 6.58 0.85
CA SER A 65 13.49 6.39 1.15
C SER A 65 12.95 5.08 0.59
N ILE A 66 13.34 4.67 -0.63
CA ILE A 66 13.01 3.34 -1.14
C ILE A 66 13.56 2.26 -0.21
N GLY A 67 14.83 2.33 0.17
CA GLY A 67 15.41 1.35 1.11
C GLY A 67 14.65 1.28 2.44
N ARG A 68 14.14 2.41 2.93
CA ARG A 68 13.36 2.48 4.17
C ARG A 68 11.95 1.89 4.05
N TYR A 69 11.29 2.06 2.91
CA TYR A 69 9.89 1.63 2.72
C TYR A 69 9.75 0.29 1.96
N ALA A 70 10.82 -0.22 1.33
CA ALA A 70 10.83 -1.54 0.70
C ALA A 70 10.41 -2.70 1.64
N PRO A 71 10.82 -2.73 2.93
CA PRO A 71 10.40 -3.79 3.84
C PRO A 71 8.89 -3.85 4.06
N LEU A 72 8.17 -2.74 3.83
CA LEU A 72 6.72 -2.67 4.03
C LEU A 72 5.96 -3.64 3.11
N ALA A 73 6.44 -3.79 1.86
CA ALA A 73 5.91 -4.75 0.90
C ALA A 73 6.12 -6.20 1.37
N ALA A 74 7.33 -6.51 1.87
CA ALA A 74 7.66 -7.83 2.39
C ALA A 74 6.88 -8.16 3.67
N LEU A 75 6.74 -7.20 4.59
CA LEU A 75 5.93 -7.31 5.80
C LEU A 75 4.46 -7.59 5.45
N TRP A 76 3.90 -6.89 4.47
CA TRP A 76 2.54 -7.16 4.03
C TRP A 76 2.41 -8.56 3.40
N ALA A 77 3.35 -8.97 2.54
CA ALA A 77 3.33 -10.31 1.95
C ALA A 77 3.41 -11.40 3.04
N LEU A 78 4.27 -11.22 4.05
CA LEU A 78 4.37 -12.13 5.19
C LEU A 78 3.08 -12.14 6.01
N ALA A 79 2.52 -10.98 6.32
CA ALA A 79 1.25 -10.88 7.04
C ALA A 79 0.12 -11.57 6.27
N LEU A 80 0.08 -11.42 4.94
CA LEU A 80 -0.89 -12.07 4.08
C LEU A 80 -0.76 -13.60 4.13
N LEU A 81 0.47 -14.12 4.04
CA LEU A 81 0.73 -15.56 4.16
C LEU A 81 0.26 -16.12 5.50
N LEU A 82 0.45 -15.36 6.58
CA LEU A 82 0.00 -15.73 7.92
C LEU A 82 -1.52 -15.61 8.09
N LEU A 83 -2.17 -14.65 7.42
CA LEU A 83 -3.62 -14.43 7.48
C LEU A 83 -4.40 -15.40 6.59
N LEU A 84 -3.83 -15.84 5.46
CA LEU A 84 -4.47 -16.72 4.48
C LEU A 84 -5.15 -17.97 5.09
N PRO A 85 -4.52 -18.73 6.00
CA PRO A 85 -5.15 -19.93 6.58
C PRO A 85 -6.33 -19.62 7.52
N TRP A 86 -6.49 -18.37 7.96
CA TRP A 86 -7.59 -17.94 8.83
C TRP A 86 -8.74 -17.29 8.06
N LEU A 87 -8.57 -17.03 6.76
CA LEU A 87 -9.59 -16.41 5.93
C LEU A 87 -10.66 -17.44 5.54
N PRO A 88 -11.96 -17.07 5.58
CA PRO A 88 -13.02 -17.94 5.11
C PRO A 88 -12.81 -18.32 3.64
N PRO A 89 -13.21 -19.55 3.25
CA PRO A 89 -13.08 -20.00 1.88
C PRO A 89 -13.86 -19.07 0.93
N PRO A 90 -13.40 -18.92 -0.33
CA PRO A 90 -14.12 -18.12 -1.31
C PRO A 90 -15.54 -18.67 -1.47
N THR A 91 -16.54 -17.85 -1.18
CA THR A 91 -17.94 -18.18 -1.47
C THR A 91 -18.14 -18.18 -2.99
N PRO A 92 -18.84 -19.18 -3.54
CA PRO A 92 -19.11 -19.27 -4.98
C PRO A 92 -19.95 -18.11 -5.52
#